data_AF-A8TZZ4-F1
#
_entry.id   AF-A8TZZ4-F1
#
_cell.length_a   1.000
_cell.length_b   1.000
_cell.length_c   1.000
_cell.angle_alpha   90.00
_cell.angle_beta   90.00
_cell.angle_gamma   90.00
#
_symmetry.space_group_name_H-M   'P 1'
#
loop_
_entity.id
_entity.type
_entity.pdbx_description
1 polymer ?
#
loop_
_entity_poly.entity_id
_entity_poly.type
_entity_poly.pdbx_seq_one_letter_code
_entity_poly.pdbx_strand_id
1 'polypeptide(L)'
;MPRSPAASAVLIVLTAVGLAGCLAPPPDAAGIGFREARFQEAQAMRDWRACRDEGMELDRQSVLAGSPARYLSVARVLEGCESDLGAQAAALAPEERMRAYGVAIQARLKGGDPDGARAGLERFRAAFPERDLYFDDGTSFVDSLSAVLTVGAGAAAPKGTANMPGALSDELRRLARWRRG
;
A
#
# COMPACT_ATOMS: atom_id res chain seq x y z
N MET A 1 21.01 9.34 98.11
CA MET A 1 22.06 8.37 98.49
C MET A 1 22.23 7.34 97.37
N PRO A 2 23.43 6.78 97.20
CA PRO A 2 23.96 6.31 95.92
C PRO A 2 23.94 4.79 95.69
N ARG A 3 23.96 4.44 94.40
CA ARG A 3 24.63 3.33 93.67
C ARG A 3 24.35 1.83 93.95
N SER A 4 23.81 1.22 92.87
CA SER A 4 24.22 -0.04 92.18
C SER A 4 23.84 -1.38 92.86
N PRO A 5 23.66 -2.52 92.12
CA PRO A 5 24.40 -2.91 90.90
C PRO A 5 23.67 -3.79 89.84
N ALA A 6 24.46 -4.19 88.84
CA ALA A 6 24.44 -5.48 88.12
C ALA A 6 23.75 -5.57 86.74
N ALA A 7 24.64 -5.63 85.74
CA ALA A 7 24.74 -6.63 84.67
C ALA A 7 23.48 -7.01 83.86
N SER A 8 23.55 -6.78 82.55
CA SER A 8 23.11 -7.77 81.57
C SER A 8 23.85 -7.58 80.24
N ALA A 9 24.53 -8.65 79.85
CA ALA A 9 25.18 -8.79 78.57
C ALA A 9 24.12 -8.81 77.46
N VAL A 10 24.24 -7.90 76.50
CA VAL A 10 23.40 -7.91 75.30
C VAL A 10 24.21 -8.53 74.17
N LEU A 11 23.86 -9.76 73.80
CA LEU A 11 24.24 -10.39 72.53
C LEU A 11 23.58 -9.60 71.40
N ILE A 12 24.37 -8.96 70.55
CA ILE A 12 23.90 -8.43 69.27
C ILE A 12 23.99 -9.55 68.24
N VAL A 13 22.87 -10.24 68.02
CA VAL A 13 22.68 -11.10 66.85
C VAL A 13 22.27 -10.20 65.69
N LEU A 14 23.22 -9.80 64.85
CA LEU A 14 22.97 -9.14 63.57
C LEU A 14 22.49 -10.19 62.58
N THR A 15 21.17 -10.31 62.45
CA THR A 15 20.49 -11.06 61.40
C THR A 15 20.69 -10.35 60.06
N ALA A 16 21.55 -10.90 59.20
CA ALA A 16 21.64 -10.51 57.81
C ALA A 16 20.36 -10.98 57.08
N VAL A 17 19.39 -10.07 56.94
CA VAL A 17 18.22 -10.28 56.08
C VAL A 17 18.70 -10.21 54.64
N GLY A 18 18.83 -11.36 54.01
CA GLY A 18 19.08 -11.48 52.58
C GLY A 18 17.86 -10.99 51.80
N LEU A 19 17.96 -9.80 51.21
CA LEU A 19 17.09 -9.38 50.13
C LEU A 19 17.46 -10.19 48.88
N ALA A 20 16.90 -11.39 48.75
CA ALA A 20 16.77 -12.06 47.47
C ALA A 20 15.74 -11.28 46.64
N GLY A 21 16.17 -10.16 46.06
CA GLY A 21 15.43 -9.51 44.99
C GLY A 21 15.34 -10.49 43.82
N CYS A 22 14.11 -10.77 43.37
CA CYS A 22 13.89 -11.47 42.12
C CYS A 22 14.57 -10.68 40.99
N LEU A 23 15.74 -11.11 40.54
CA LEU A 23 16.24 -10.72 39.23
C LEU A 23 15.24 -11.28 38.22
N ALA A 24 14.38 -10.41 37.68
CA ALA A 24 13.71 -10.71 36.44
C ALA A 24 14.79 -11.04 35.40
N PRO A 25 14.65 -12.12 34.62
CA PRO A 25 15.57 -12.37 33.52
C PRO A 25 15.57 -11.13 32.60
N PRO A 26 16.73 -10.76 32.02
CA PRO A 26 16.79 -9.66 31.07
C PRO A 26 15.75 -9.90 29.98
N PRO A 27 15.03 -8.86 29.52
CA PRO A 27 14.01 -9.03 28.49
C PRO A 27 14.64 -9.75 27.30
N ASP A 28 14.09 -10.92 26.98
CA ASP A 28 14.56 -11.77 25.90
C ASP A 28 14.76 -10.89 24.65
N ALA A 29 15.96 -10.90 24.06
CA ALA A 29 16.26 -10.12 22.85
C ALA A 29 15.25 -10.40 21.70
N ALA A 30 14.62 -11.58 21.75
CA ALA A 30 13.49 -11.96 20.88
C ALA A 30 12.27 -11.02 20.98
N GLY A 31 11.95 -10.51 22.18
CA GLY A 31 10.82 -9.61 22.40
C GLY A 31 11.06 -8.18 21.92
N ILE A 32 12.32 -7.71 21.97
CA ILE A 32 12.70 -6.38 21.47
C ILE A 32 12.65 -6.36 19.93
N GLY A 33 13.20 -7.38 19.28
CA GLY A 33 13.15 -7.50 17.81
C GLY A 33 11.72 -7.60 17.26
N PHE A 34 10.84 -8.33 17.93
CA PHE A 34 9.44 -8.43 17.54
C PHE A 34 8.71 -7.08 17.62
N ARG A 35 8.92 -6.31 18.70
CA ARG A 35 8.30 -4.98 18.88
C ARG A 35 8.79 -3.99 17.83
N GLU A 36 10.08 -4.00 17.54
CA GLU A 36 10.67 -3.15 16.50
C GLU A 36 10.09 -3.49 15.12
N ALA A 37 10.05 -4.77 14.75
CA ALA A 37 9.48 -5.20 13.46
C ALA A 37 8.01 -4.77 13.29
N ARG A 38 7.19 -4.92 14.34
CA ARG A 38 5.79 -4.46 14.33
C ARG A 38 5.65 -2.95 14.27
N PHE A 39 6.56 -2.21 14.91
CA PHE A 39 6.58 -0.76 14.81
C PHE A 39 6.90 -0.30 13.38
N GLN A 40 7.93 -0.89 12.76
CA GLN A 40 8.33 -0.59 11.38
C GLN A 40 7.22 -0.94 10.38
N GLU A 41 6.55 -2.08 10.56
CA GLU A 41 5.37 -2.46 9.78
C GLU A 41 4.24 -1.43 9.92
N ALA A 42 3.93 -1.01 11.15
CA ALA A 42 2.90 -0.02 11.42
C ALA A 42 3.23 1.38 10.88
N GLN A 43 4.50 1.79 10.91
CA GLN A 43 4.94 3.05 10.29
C GLN A 43 4.78 2.98 8.77
N ALA A 44 5.32 1.94 8.13
CA ALA A 44 5.22 1.76 6.68
C ALA A 44 3.75 1.77 6.19
N MET A 45 2.84 1.13 6.93
CA MET A 45 1.41 1.19 6.62
C MET A 45 0.83 2.61 6.69
N ARG A 46 1.24 3.40 7.69
CA ARG A 46 0.77 4.79 7.83
C ARG A 46 1.34 5.69 6.75
N ASP A 47 2.64 5.60 6.52
CA ASP A 47 3.34 6.43 5.53
C ASP A 47 2.81 6.17 4.13
N TRP A 48 2.60 4.90 3.78
CA TRP A 48 2.00 4.54 2.51
C TRP A 48 0.56 5.05 2.37
N ARG A 49 -0.27 4.92 3.41
CA ARG A 49 -1.66 5.42 3.36
C ARG A 49 -1.71 6.95 3.23
N ALA A 50 -0.82 7.67 3.92
CA ALA A 50 -0.72 9.11 3.79
C ALA A 50 -0.32 9.51 2.36
N CYS A 51 0.73 8.89 1.81
CA CYS A 51 1.16 9.10 0.42
C CYS A 51 0.03 8.79 -0.59
N ARG A 52 -0.66 7.66 -0.42
CA ARG A 52 -1.82 7.28 -1.23
C ARG A 52 -2.90 8.36 -1.16
N ASP A 53 -3.25 8.82 0.02
CA ASP A 53 -4.35 9.79 0.22
C ASP A 53 -4.02 11.14 -0.44
N GLU A 54 -2.76 11.57 -0.40
CA GLU A 54 -2.28 12.73 -1.17
C GLU A 54 -2.45 12.52 -2.68
N GLY A 55 -2.05 11.34 -3.19
CA GLY A 55 -2.23 11.00 -4.61
C GLY A 55 -3.70 10.94 -5.03
N MET A 56 -4.58 10.41 -4.17
CA MET A 56 -6.03 10.35 -4.40
C MET A 56 -6.67 11.73 -4.39
N GLU A 57 -6.23 12.62 -3.51
CA GLU A 57 -6.70 14.00 -3.49
C GLU A 57 -6.23 14.76 -4.73
N LEU A 58 -4.98 14.55 -5.15
CA LEU A 58 -4.48 15.11 -6.40
C LEU A 58 -5.27 14.62 -7.62
N ASP A 59 -5.71 13.36 -7.63
CA ASP A 59 -6.57 12.82 -8.71
C ASP A 59 -7.91 13.54 -8.78
N ARG A 60 -8.59 13.72 -7.63
CA ARG A 60 -9.86 14.47 -7.57
C ARG A 60 -9.70 15.89 -8.12
N GLN A 61 -8.63 16.58 -7.77
CA GLN A 61 -8.33 17.91 -8.28
C GLN A 61 -8.00 17.90 -9.77
N SER A 62 -7.34 16.85 -10.26
CA SER A 62 -7.01 16.67 -11.68
C SER A 62 -8.24 16.49 -12.55
N VAL A 63 -9.27 15.77 -12.05
CA VAL A 63 -10.56 15.62 -12.73
C VAL A 63 -11.23 16.97 -12.97
N LEU A 64 -11.24 17.85 -11.97
CA LEU A 64 -11.82 19.20 -12.09
C LEU A 64 -11.04 20.09 -13.06
N ALA A 65 -9.72 19.93 -13.10
CA ALA A 65 -8.83 20.73 -13.92
C ALA A 65 -8.73 20.27 -15.38
N GLY A 66 -8.87 18.98 -15.66
CA GLY A 66 -8.74 18.39 -16.99
C GLY A 66 -7.34 18.52 -17.63
N SER A 67 -6.28 18.74 -16.85
CA SER A 67 -4.92 18.95 -17.39
C SER A 67 -4.14 17.64 -17.52
N PRO A 68 -3.58 17.30 -18.69
CA PRO A 68 -2.74 16.11 -18.87
C PRO A 68 -1.55 16.05 -17.90
N ALA A 69 -0.88 17.19 -17.68
CA ALA A 69 0.28 17.28 -16.78
C ALA A 69 -0.09 16.93 -15.33
N ARG A 70 -1.30 17.30 -14.88
CA ARG A 70 -1.79 16.99 -13.54
C ARG A 70 -2.04 15.49 -13.38
N TYR A 71 -2.65 14.85 -14.36
CA TYR A 71 -2.79 13.39 -14.36
C TYR A 71 -1.43 12.67 -14.34
N LEU A 72 -0.42 13.15 -15.08
CA LEU A 72 0.93 12.59 -14.99
C LEU A 72 1.58 12.81 -13.61
N SER A 73 1.22 13.86 -12.88
CA SER A 73 1.63 14.05 -11.49
C SER A 73 0.95 13.04 -10.55
N VAL A 74 -0.36 12.80 -10.70
CA VAL A 74 -1.10 11.76 -9.95
C VAL A 74 -0.40 10.40 -10.10
N ALA A 75 -0.14 10.01 -11.35
CA ALA A 75 0.52 8.74 -11.63
C ALA A 75 1.88 8.62 -10.92
N ARG A 76 2.71 9.67 -11.00
CA ARG A 76 4.05 9.68 -10.36
C ARG A 76 3.98 9.60 -8.84
N VAL A 77 3.04 10.30 -8.21
CA VAL A 77 2.87 10.24 -6.75
C VAL A 77 2.48 8.82 -6.33
N LEU A 78 1.41 8.27 -6.92
CA LEU A 78 0.90 6.94 -6.54
C LEU A 78 1.89 5.80 -6.85
N GLU A 79 2.61 5.88 -7.98
CA GLU A 79 3.67 4.92 -8.29
C GLU A 79 4.85 5.02 -7.31
N GLY A 80 5.20 6.24 -6.88
CA GLY A 80 6.21 6.47 -5.85
C GLY A 80 5.82 5.84 -4.51
N CYS A 81 4.56 6.00 -4.09
CA CYS A 81 4.05 5.36 -2.88
C CYS A 81 4.28 3.84 -2.91
N GLU A 82 4.02 3.18 -4.04
CA GLU A 82 4.22 1.73 -4.17
C GLU A 82 5.69 1.33 -4.25
N SER A 83 6.57 2.13 -4.87
CA SER A 83 8.00 1.81 -4.94
C SER A 83 8.68 1.83 -3.57
N ASP A 84 8.17 2.64 -2.64
CA ASP A 84 8.76 2.82 -1.32
C ASP A 84 8.42 1.66 -0.35
N LEU A 85 7.48 0.78 -0.72
CA LEU A 85 6.99 -0.27 0.18
C LEU A 85 7.94 -1.44 0.42
N GLY A 86 8.77 -1.81 -0.56
CA GLY A 86 9.66 -2.98 -0.43
C GLY A 86 8.96 -4.24 0.13
N ALA A 87 9.51 -4.81 1.21
CA ALA A 87 8.99 -6.01 1.88
C ALA A 87 7.72 -5.74 2.70
N GLN A 88 7.46 -4.49 3.07
CA GLN A 88 6.34 -4.05 3.90
C GLN A 88 5.01 -4.06 3.13
N ALA A 89 5.05 -4.24 1.80
CA ALA A 89 3.86 -4.41 0.97
C ALA A 89 2.93 -5.55 1.43
N ALA A 90 3.48 -6.58 2.09
CA ALA A 90 2.71 -7.72 2.61
C ALA A 90 1.80 -7.36 3.80
N ALA A 91 2.08 -6.27 4.51
CA ALA A 91 1.28 -5.80 5.65
C ALA A 91 0.04 -5.00 5.26
N LEU A 92 -0.02 -4.54 4.01
CA LEU A 92 -1.09 -3.72 3.50
C LEU A 92 -2.22 -4.54 2.89
N ALA A 93 -3.46 -4.04 3.04
CA ALA A 93 -4.62 -4.62 2.40
C ALA A 93 -4.45 -4.59 0.86
N PRO A 94 -4.47 -5.75 0.19
CA PRO A 94 -4.24 -5.80 -1.25
C PRO A 94 -5.23 -4.95 -2.06
N GLU A 95 -6.48 -4.85 -1.62
CA GLU A 95 -7.52 -4.11 -2.32
C GLU A 95 -7.28 -2.59 -2.28
N GLU A 96 -6.68 -2.08 -1.20
CA GLU A 96 -6.27 -0.67 -1.10
C GLU A 96 -5.16 -0.39 -2.12
N ARG A 97 -4.17 -1.28 -2.20
CA ARG A 97 -3.04 -1.15 -3.13
C ARG A 97 -3.47 -1.28 -4.58
N MET A 98 -4.28 -2.29 -4.90
CA MET A 98 -4.83 -2.48 -6.24
C MET A 98 -5.54 -1.22 -6.73
N ARG A 99 -6.36 -0.57 -5.88
CA ARG A 99 -7.01 0.70 -6.24
C ARG A 99 -6.02 1.81 -6.55
N ALA A 100 -4.95 1.95 -5.76
CA ALA A 100 -3.89 2.95 -6.02
C ALA A 100 -3.21 2.72 -7.38
N TYR A 101 -2.86 1.46 -7.70
CA TYR A 101 -2.38 1.08 -9.03
C TYR A 101 -3.40 1.45 -10.13
N GLY A 102 -4.66 1.10 -9.92
CA GLY A 102 -5.73 1.34 -10.90
C GLY A 102 -5.89 2.83 -11.23
N VAL A 103 -5.80 3.70 -10.23
CA VAL A 103 -5.84 5.16 -10.42
C VAL A 103 -4.59 5.65 -11.14
N ALA A 104 -3.40 5.19 -10.74
CA ALA A 104 -2.14 5.59 -11.39
C ALA A 104 -2.12 5.24 -12.89
N ILE A 105 -2.56 4.03 -13.26
CA ILE A 105 -2.61 3.57 -14.66
C ILE A 105 -3.62 4.41 -15.47
N GLN A 106 -4.80 4.68 -14.91
CA GLN A 106 -5.78 5.55 -15.56
C GLN A 106 -5.25 6.98 -15.72
N ALA A 107 -4.51 7.49 -14.74
CA ALA A 107 -3.91 8.82 -14.81
C ALA A 107 -2.81 8.89 -15.88
N ARG A 108 -2.01 7.83 -16.08
CA ARG A 108 -1.09 7.73 -17.23
C ARG A 108 -1.83 7.84 -18.56
N LEU A 109 -2.92 7.09 -18.74
CA LEU A 109 -3.78 7.18 -19.93
C LEU A 109 -4.33 8.60 -20.15
N LYS A 110 -4.98 9.18 -19.12
CA LYS A 110 -5.56 10.53 -19.17
C LYS A 110 -4.50 11.62 -19.37
N GLY A 111 -3.27 11.36 -18.92
CA GLY A 111 -2.10 12.21 -19.10
C GLY A 111 -1.42 12.11 -20.47
N GLY A 112 -1.88 11.20 -21.34
CA GLY A 112 -1.29 11.00 -22.68
C GLY A 112 -0.05 10.10 -22.70
N ASP A 113 0.13 9.26 -21.68
CA ASP A 113 1.23 8.29 -21.58
C ASP A 113 0.72 6.83 -21.62
N PRO A 114 0.36 6.33 -22.82
CA PRO A 114 -0.13 4.95 -22.96
C PRO A 114 0.96 3.90 -22.75
N ASP A 115 2.24 4.26 -22.91
CA ASP A 115 3.37 3.35 -22.67
C ASP A 115 3.56 3.13 -21.17
N GLY A 116 3.52 4.21 -20.37
CA GLY A 116 3.52 4.15 -18.92
C GLY A 116 2.30 3.40 -18.37
N ALA A 117 1.12 3.59 -18.97
CA ALA A 117 -0.08 2.83 -18.61
C ALA A 117 0.08 1.32 -18.89
N ARG A 118 0.64 0.93 -20.04
CA ARG A 118 0.97 -0.49 -20.34
C ARG A 118 1.93 -1.07 -19.32
N ALA A 119 3.02 -0.37 -19.02
CA ALA A 119 3.98 -0.80 -18.02
C ALA A 119 3.34 -0.93 -16.63
N GLY A 120 2.45 0.00 -16.26
CA GLY A 120 1.71 -0.05 -15.01
C GLY A 120 0.75 -1.23 -14.91
N LEU A 121 0.04 -1.56 -16.00
CA LEU A 121 -0.86 -2.71 -16.04
C LEU A 121 -0.12 -4.04 -15.90
N GLU A 122 1.07 -4.16 -16.51
CA GLU A 122 1.92 -5.34 -16.34
C GLU A 122 2.44 -5.46 -14.90
N ARG A 123 2.84 -4.34 -14.28
CA ARG A 123 3.21 -4.33 -12.84
C ARG A 123 2.04 -4.72 -11.94
N PHE A 124 0.83 -4.26 -12.25
CA PHE A 124 -0.37 -4.65 -11.51
C PHE A 124 -0.60 -6.16 -11.57
N ARG A 125 -0.55 -6.76 -12.77
CA ARG A 125 -0.70 -8.21 -12.96
C ARG A 125 0.36 -9.02 -12.23
N ALA A 126 1.60 -8.53 -12.22
CA ALA A 126 2.70 -9.16 -11.50
C ALA A 126 2.53 -9.07 -9.97
N ALA A 127 2.07 -7.92 -9.46
CA ALA A 127 1.86 -7.70 -8.03
C ALA A 127 0.62 -8.42 -7.48
N PHE A 128 -0.40 -8.62 -8.32
CA PHE A 128 -1.69 -9.20 -7.93
C PHE A 128 -2.12 -10.28 -8.93
N PRO A 129 -1.45 -11.45 -8.94
CA PRO A 129 -1.74 -12.51 -9.90
C PRO A 129 -3.19 -13.00 -9.75
N GLU A 130 -3.87 -13.17 -10.88
CA GLU A 130 -5.28 -13.64 -10.96
C GLU A 130 -6.31 -12.73 -10.26
N ARG A 131 -5.91 -11.51 -9.89
CA ARG A 131 -6.80 -10.53 -9.27
C ARG A 131 -7.18 -9.43 -10.24
N ASP A 132 -8.36 -8.88 -10.02
CA ASP A 132 -8.91 -7.79 -10.83
C ASP A 132 -9.62 -6.76 -9.95
N LEU A 133 -9.77 -5.56 -10.48
CA LEU A 133 -10.71 -4.57 -9.98
C LEU A 133 -11.95 -4.62 -10.88
N TYR A 134 -13.10 -4.34 -10.27
CA TYR A 134 -14.34 -4.19 -11.01
C TYR A 134 -14.83 -2.76 -10.89
N PHE A 135 -15.27 -2.19 -12.01
CA PHE A 135 -16.00 -0.93 -12.00
C PHE A 135 -17.40 -1.12 -11.37
N ASP A 136 -18.09 -0.02 -11.07
CA ASP A 136 -19.41 -0.07 -10.43
C ASP A 136 -20.46 -0.83 -11.26
N ASP A 137 -20.26 -0.92 -12.58
CA ASP A 137 -21.09 -1.69 -13.51
C ASP A 137 -20.72 -3.18 -13.58
N GLY A 138 -19.78 -3.64 -12.75
CA GLY A 138 -19.32 -5.02 -12.66
C GLY A 138 -18.30 -5.41 -13.73
N THR A 139 -17.84 -4.46 -14.56
CA THR A 139 -16.91 -4.75 -15.65
C THR A 139 -15.46 -4.80 -15.18
N SER A 140 -14.64 -5.60 -15.85
CA SER A 140 -13.23 -5.83 -15.50
C SER A 140 -12.37 -4.61 -15.83
N PHE A 141 -11.56 -4.19 -14.85
CA PHE A 141 -10.53 -3.16 -15.04
C PHE A 141 -9.43 -3.65 -15.98
N VAL A 142 -8.91 -4.86 -15.76
CA VAL A 142 -7.83 -5.44 -16.57
C VAL A 142 -8.24 -5.62 -18.02
N ASP A 143 -9.43 -6.14 -18.29
CA ASP A 143 -9.94 -6.34 -19.65
C ASP A 143 -10.20 -5.01 -20.35
N SER A 144 -10.80 -4.06 -19.63
CA SER A 144 -11.08 -2.72 -20.16
C SER A 144 -9.81 -1.99 -20.56
N LEU A 145 -8.80 -1.95 -19.68
CA LEU A 145 -7.55 -1.25 -19.99
C LEU A 145 -6.74 -1.97 -21.06
N SER A 146 -6.71 -3.32 -21.04
CA SER A 146 -6.05 -4.09 -22.11
C SER A 146 -6.64 -3.76 -23.47
N ALA A 147 -7.98 -3.66 -23.58
CA ALA A 147 -8.65 -3.34 -24.82
C ALA A 147 -8.33 -1.91 -25.30
N VAL A 148 -8.40 -0.92 -24.40
CA VAL A 148 -8.04 0.48 -24.70
C VAL A 148 -6.60 0.58 -25.21
N LEU A 149 -5.66 -0.02 -24.49
CA LEU A 149 -4.22 0.04 -24.81
C LEU A 149 -3.90 -0.71 -26.12
N THR A 150 -4.58 -1.82 -26.39
CA THR A 150 -4.43 -2.57 -27.65
C THR A 150 -4.88 -1.76 -28.85
N VAL A 151 -6.07 -1.16 -28.77
CA VAL A 151 -6.61 -0.35 -29.87
C VAL A 151 -5.83 0.96 -30.04
N GLY A 152 -5.41 1.58 -28.94
CA GLY A 152 -4.55 2.76 -28.97
C GLY A 152 -3.19 2.53 -29.64
N ALA A 153 -2.66 1.30 -29.59
CA ALA A 153 -1.47 0.90 -30.32
C ALA A 153 -1.71 0.59 -31.82
N GLY A 154 -2.93 0.82 -32.33
CA GLY A 154 -3.31 0.56 -33.71
C GLY A 154 -3.65 -0.91 -34.01
N ALA A 155 -3.58 -1.81 -33.02
CA ALA A 155 -3.91 -3.23 -33.16
C ALA A 155 -5.43 -3.48 -33.13
N ALA A 156 -5.87 -4.63 -33.66
CA ALA A 156 -7.29 -4.98 -33.66
C ALA A 156 -7.80 -5.10 -32.22
N ALA A 157 -9.01 -4.62 -31.94
CA ALA A 157 -9.63 -4.86 -30.65
C ALA A 157 -9.64 -6.38 -30.36
N PRO A 158 -9.27 -6.82 -29.14
CA PRO A 158 -9.22 -8.24 -28.83
C PRO A 158 -10.59 -8.89 -29.04
N LYS A 159 -10.62 -10.08 -29.65
CA LYS A 159 -11.83 -10.90 -29.79
C LYS A 159 -12.20 -11.44 -28.40
N GLY A 160 -13.01 -10.70 -27.66
CA GLY A 160 -13.37 -11.07 -26.29
C GLY A 160 -13.72 -9.87 -25.41
N THR A 161 -14.45 -8.89 -25.96
CA THR A 161 -14.86 -7.68 -25.24
C THR A 161 -15.95 -7.94 -24.18
N ALA A 162 -15.98 -9.14 -23.59
CA ALA A 162 -17.13 -9.65 -22.85
C ALA A 162 -17.31 -8.98 -21.48
N ASN A 163 -16.24 -8.39 -20.91
CA ASN A 163 -16.27 -7.83 -19.57
C ASN A 163 -15.74 -6.38 -19.51
N MET A 164 -16.26 -5.51 -20.37
CA MET A 164 -15.93 -4.07 -20.39
C MET A 164 -17.20 -3.22 -20.45
N PRO A 165 -17.15 -1.93 -20.08
CA PRO A 165 -18.30 -1.04 -20.16
C PRO A 165 -18.91 -1.01 -21.56
N GLY A 166 -20.24 -1.01 -21.67
CA GLY A 166 -20.94 -1.01 -22.95
C GLY A 166 -20.52 0.14 -23.86
N ALA A 167 -20.37 1.35 -23.29
CA ALA A 167 -19.88 2.53 -24.00
C ALA A 167 -18.46 2.35 -24.57
N LEU A 168 -17.57 1.68 -23.83
CA LEU A 168 -16.23 1.36 -24.33
C LEU A 168 -16.31 0.34 -25.47
N SER A 169 -17.10 -0.72 -25.31
CA SER A 169 -17.32 -1.71 -26.37
C SER A 169 -17.86 -1.08 -27.67
N ASP A 170 -18.85 -0.19 -27.55
CA ASP A 170 -19.41 0.57 -28.67
C ASP A 170 -18.35 1.43 -29.37
N GLU A 171 -17.51 2.10 -28.58
CA GLU A 171 -16.42 2.94 -29.07
C GLU A 171 -15.37 2.13 -29.85
N LEU A 172 -14.90 1.01 -29.29
CA LEU A 172 -13.93 0.15 -29.96
C LEU A 172 -14.50 -0.42 -31.27
N ARG A 173 -15.78 -0.79 -31.29
CA ARG A 173 -16.49 -1.20 -32.53
C ARG A 173 -16.59 -0.08 -33.55
N ARG A 174 -16.77 1.18 -33.11
CA ARG A 174 -16.76 2.35 -33.99
C ARG A 174 -15.40 2.54 -34.63
N LEU A 175 -14.33 2.57 -33.85
CA LEU A 175 -12.96 2.73 -34.33
C LEU A 175 -12.55 1.62 -35.31
N ALA A 176 -12.96 0.37 -35.05
CA ALA A 176 -12.67 -0.76 -35.92
C ALA A 176 -13.26 -0.63 -37.35
N ARG A 177 -14.34 0.14 -37.54
CA ARG A 177 -14.93 0.38 -38.87
C ARG A 177 -14.07 1.29 -39.73
N TRP A 178 -13.43 2.28 -39.12
CA TRP A 178 -12.58 3.25 -39.81
C TRP A 178 -11.22 2.69 -40.21
N ARG A 179 -10.82 1.53 -39.67
CA ARG A 179 -9.54 0.87 -39.99
C ARG A 179 -9.58 -0.04 -41.22
N ARG A 180 -10.69 -0.01 -41.98
CA ARG A 180 -10.82 -0.60 -43.32
C ARG A 180 -10.83 0.54 -44.34
N GLY A 181 -9.65 1.05 -44.67
CA GLY A 181 -9.41 2.10 -45.65
C GLY A 181 -7.93 2.10 -46.01
#